data_AF-A0A4Y8Z4P9-F1
#
_entry.id   AF-A0A4Y8Z4P9-F1
#
_cell.length_a   1.000
_cell.length_b   1.000
_cell.length_c   1.000
_cell.angle_alpha   90.00
_cell.angle_beta   90.00
_cell.angle_gamma   90.00
#
_symmetry.space_group_name_H-M   'P 1'
#
loop_
_entity.id
_entity.type
_entity.pdbx_description
1 polymer ?
#
loop_
_entity_poly.entity_id
_entity_poly.type
_entity_poly.pdbx_seq_one_letter_code
_entity_poly.pdbx_strand_id
1 'polypeptide(L)'
;MAASCAVALLAGCSSGDSDPAPEQTPSSNEVTIAVTPTTTTVVDPGSEPRRALTFDNSDADAQNQRVDLTTTSTVQQQINAAAPQDFSSPELTVPLTASASDTVPDEDASSGATTSVELTIGAATSPDAGLTDALSASEGSTARLARTDSGAITALHITPADDALDTARAAIERSLNAAVYRSIDFPDAEVGVGAVWTVDQQVLSGITLNQRTTVTLRALDGDRATLDVAITQTPESSVWNLPDNAGTLNIASYTFTGAGTLDVDLSRPLPVGGSITAGGEQMYTDPDSTTVLRQTVGDSITWTAR
;
A
#
# COMPACT_ATOMS: atom_id res chain seq x y z
N MET A 1 13.66 -7.18 -6.55
CA MET A 1 13.61 -7.13 -8.03
C MET A 1 12.41 -6.24 -8.36
N ALA A 2 12.65 -5.04 -8.88
CA ALA A 2 11.59 -4.04 -9.07
C ALA A 2 10.59 -4.54 -10.13
N ALA A 3 9.32 -4.62 -9.77
CA ALA A 3 8.23 -4.90 -10.71
C ALA A 3 8.07 -3.69 -11.63
N SER A 4 8.80 -3.70 -12.75
CA SER A 4 8.63 -2.74 -13.84
C SER A 4 7.21 -2.86 -14.39
N CYS A 5 6.41 -1.80 -14.23
CA CYS A 5 5.19 -1.62 -15.00
C CYS A 5 5.58 -1.42 -16.47
N ALA A 6 5.47 -2.48 -17.28
CA ALA A 6 5.69 -2.41 -18.71
C ALA A 6 4.57 -1.59 -19.37
N VAL A 7 4.94 -0.44 -19.94
CA VAL A 7 4.05 0.34 -20.79
C VAL A 7 4.01 -0.36 -22.16
N ALA A 8 2.90 -1.03 -22.46
CA ALA A 8 2.69 -1.66 -23.75
C ALA A 8 2.43 -0.58 -24.84
N LEU A 9 3.45 -0.26 -25.63
CA LEU A 9 3.29 0.46 -26.88
C LEU A 9 2.92 -0.55 -27.99
N LEU A 10 1.64 -0.66 -28.31
CA LEU A 10 1.17 -1.47 -29.44
C LEU A 10 1.42 -0.73 -30.76
N ALA A 11 2.37 -1.25 -31.53
CA ALA A 11 2.51 -1.00 -32.96
C ALA A 11 1.38 -1.72 -33.73
N GLY A 12 0.91 -1.11 -34.83
CA GLY A 12 -0.32 -1.47 -35.51
C GLY A 12 -0.32 -2.75 -36.35
N CYS A 13 -1.56 -3.23 -36.54
CA CYS A 13 -2.15 -4.02 -37.64
C CYS A 13 -1.46 -5.30 -38.13
N SER A 14 -2.09 -6.45 -37.83
CA SER A 14 -2.29 -7.54 -38.80
C SER A 14 -3.45 -8.43 -38.37
N SER A 15 -4.18 -8.91 -39.36
CA SER A 15 -5.42 -9.68 -39.32
C SER A 15 -5.35 -11.02 -38.59
N GLY A 16 -6.37 -11.29 -37.77
CA GLY A 16 -7.04 -12.58 -37.65
C GLY A 16 -6.23 -13.76 -37.15
N ASP A 17 -6.12 -13.90 -35.83
CA ASP A 17 -6.40 -15.16 -35.14
C ASP A 17 -6.76 -14.82 -33.68
N SER A 18 -7.65 -15.61 -33.07
CA SER A 18 -7.97 -15.40 -31.65
C SER A 18 -6.76 -15.87 -30.85
N ASP A 19 -5.94 -14.94 -30.37
CA ASP A 19 -4.83 -15.27 -29.49
C ASP A 19 -5.38 -16.06 -28.28
N PRO A 20 -4.84 -17.24 -27.96
CA PRO A 20 -5.19 -17.92 -26.72
C PRO A 20 -4.82 -16.99 -25.56
N ALA A 21 -5.68 -16.94 -24.53
CA ALA A 21 -5.39 -16.20 -23.31
C ALA A 21 -3.98 -16.59 -22.81
N PRO A 22 -3.13 -15.63 -22.41
CA PRO A 22 -1.78 -15.93 -21.96
C PRO A 22 -1.82 -16.98 -20.84
N GLU A 23 -1.03 -18.05 -20.98
CA GLU A 23 -0.92 -19.09 -19.96
C GLU A 23 -0.44 -18.45 -18.65
N GLN A 24 -1.25 -18.59 -17.58
CA GLN A 24 -0.90 -18.10 -16.26
C GLN A 24 0.06 -19.11 -15.61
N THR A 25 1.32 -18.72 -15.45
CA THR A 25 2.35 -19.56 -14.81
C THR A 25 2.31 -19.42 -13.28
N PRO A 26 2.45 -20.51 -12.52
CA PRO A 26 2.65 -20.45 -11.08
C PRO A 26 4.10 -20.08 -10.71
N SER A 27 4.29 -19.38 -9.59
CA SER A 27 5.60 -19.05 -9.03
C SER A 27 5.50 -18.93 -7.51
N SER A 28 6.34 -19.66 -6.78
CA SER A 28 6.29 -19.77 -5.31
C SER A 28 7.51 -19.20 -4.57
N ASN A 29 8.36 -18.46 -5.27
CA ASN A 29 9.51 -17.82 -4.62
C ASN A 29 9.04 -16.69 -3.70
N GLU A 30 9.61 -16.61 -2.50
CA GLU A 30 9.40 -15.49 -1.60
C GLU A 30 9.87 -14.18 -2.25
N VAL A 31 9.05 -13.14 -2.11
CA VAL A 31 9.35 -11.79 -2.55
C VAL A 31 9.48 -10.88 -1.33
N THR A 32 10.64 -10.22 -1.22
CA THR A 32 10.87 -9.18 -0.21
C THR A 32 10.69 -7.80 -0.81
N ILE A 33 9.88 -6.99 -0.14
CA ILE A 33 9.65 -5.59 -0.44
C ILE A 33 10.20 -4.78 0.72
N ALA A 34 11.34 -4.11 0.49
CA ALA A 34 11.87 -3.15 1.44
C ALA A 34 10.95 -1.93 1.51
N VAL A 35 10.66 -1.47 2.73
CA VAL A 35 9.85 -0.27 2.98
C VAL A 35 10.79 0.86 3.36
N THR A 36 10.57 2.04 2.76
CA THR A 36 11.37 3.20 3.10
C THR A 36 11.11 3.62 4.54
N PRO A 37 12.13 4.10 5.27
CA PRO A 37 11.94 4.58 6.63
C PRO A 37 10.97 5.76 6.69
N THR A 38 10.25 5.87 7.81
CA THR A 38 9.39 7.00 8.15
C THR A 38 10.11 7.99 9.06
N THR A 39 9.67 9.23 9.08
CA THR A 39 10.03 10.22 10.09
C THR A 39 8.78 10.83 10.69
N THR A 40 8.61 10.65 12.00
CA THR A 40 7.41 11.10 12.72
C THR A 40 7.71 12.36 13.54
N THR A 41 6.87 13.39 13.41
CA THR A 41 7.04 14.68 14.11
C THR A 41 5.71 15.14 14.72
N VAL A 42 5.68 15.36 16.03
CA VAL A 42 4.51 15.95 16.72
C VAL A 42 4.39 17.43 16.36
N VAL A 43 3.21 17.83 15.91
CA VAL A 43 2.83 19.21 15.62
C VAL A 43 2.07 19.82 16.79
N ASP A 44 1.10 19.07 17.33
CA ASP A 44 0.34 19.40 18.53
C ASP A 44 0.23 18.14 19.40
N PRO A 45 0.66 18.15 20.66
CA PRO A 45 0.57 16.98 21.53
C PRO A 45 -0.85 16.67 22.04
N GLY A 46 -1.85 17.52 21.75
CA GLY A 46 -3.25 17.31 22.14
C GLY A 46 -3.53 17.60 23.61
N SER A 47 -4.71 17.21 24.09
CA SER A 47 -5.16 17.45 25.47
C SER A 47 -4.66 16.39 26.46
N GLU A 48 -4.55 16.75 27.73
CA GLU A 48 -4.33 15.78 28.81
C GLU A 48 -5.56 14.88 29.04
N PRO A 49 -5.38 13.62 29.48
CA PRO A 49 -4.10 12.95 29.75
C PRO A 49 -3.38 12.52 28.47
N ARG A 50 -2.05 12.69 28.44
CA ARG A 50 -1.19 12.21 27.36
C ARG A 50 -0.44 10.93 27.75
N ARG A 51 -0.11 10.10 26.75
CA ARG A 51 0.79 8.94 26.91
C ARG A 51 1.48 8.60 25.59
N ALA A 52 2.61 7.90 25.66
CA ALA A 52 3.20 7.28 24.48
C ALA A 52 2.25 6.19 23.94
N LEU A 53 2.10 6.13 22.62
CA LEU A 53 1.29 5.11 21.94
C LEU A 53 2.24 4.14 21.27
N THR A 54 2.38 2.95 21.83
CA THR A 54 3.23 1.87 21.32
C THR A 54 2.40 0.60 21.21
N PHE A 55 2.68 -0.22 20.21
CA PHE A 55 2.06 -1.54 20.10
C PHE A 55 2.55 -2.45 21.23
N ASP A 56 1.63 -3.26 21.76
CA ASP A 56 1.91 -4.25 22.80
C ASP A 56 1.39 -5.61 22.35
N ASN A 57 2.30 -6.56 22.15
CA ASN A 57 1.96 -7.91 21.68
C ASN A 57 1.76 -8.92 22.85
N SER A 58 1.68 -8.44 24.10
CA SER A 58 1.67 -9.31 25.29
C SER A 58 0.37 -10.11 25.46
N ASP A 59 -0.75 -9.64 24.91
CA ASP A 59 -2.02 -10.36 24.93
C ASP A 59 -2.11 -11.36 23.77
N ALA A 60 -1.86 -12.64 24.08
CA ALA A 60 -1.90 -13.75 23.12
C ALA A 60 -3.27 -13.96 22.45
N ASP A 61 -4.37 -13.59 23.11
CA ASP A 61 -5.71 -13.70 22.53
C ASP A 61 -5.95 -12.57 21.52
N ALA A 62 -5.43 -11.37 21.80
CA ALA A 62 -5.48 -10.22 20.89
C ALA A 62 -4.56 -10.40 19.66
N GLN A 63 -3.53 -11.23 19.76
CA GLN A 63 -2.60 -11.48 18.66
C GLN A 63 -3.27 -12.22 17.49
N ASN A 64 -4.25 -13.10 17.73
CA ASN A 64 -4.92 -13.83 16.65
C ASN A 64 -6.05 -13.01 16.03
N GLN A 65 -5.69 -12.04 15.20
CA GLN A 65 -6.65 -11.12 14.57
C GLN A 65 -7.12 -11.63 13.21
N ARG A 66 -8.42 -11.47 12.91
CA ARG A 66 -8.98 -11.67 11.57
C ARG A 66 -9.58 -10.37 11.06
N VAL A 67 -9.20 -10.01 9.84
CA VAL A 67 -9.69 -8.81 9.14
C VAL A 67 -9.82 -9.09 7.66
N ASP A 68 -10.73 -8.38 7.00
CA ASP A 68 -10.75 -8.29 5.55
C ASP A 68 -10.10 -6.95 5.14
N LEU A 69 -9.10 -7.03 4.24
CA LEU A 69 -8.48 -5.89 3.58
C LEU A 69 -9.09 -5.75 2.18
N THR A 70 -9.82 -4.67 1.95
CA THR A 70 -10.35 -4.33 0.62
C THR A 70 -9.57 -3.18 0.01
N THR A 71 -9.11 -3.34 -1.23
CA THR A 71 -8.36 -2.31 -1.96
C THR A 71 -8.93 -2.04 -3.35
N THR A 72 -8.83 -0.79 -3.79
CA THR A 72 -9.16 -0.37 -5.16
C THR A 72 -8.02 0.46 -5.75
N SER A 73 -7.86 0.41 -7.08
CA SER A 73 -6.92 1.28 -7.79
C SER A 73 -7.49 1.69 -9.14
N THR A 74 -7.58 2.99 -9.36
CA THR A 74 -8.09 3.61 -10.58
C THR A 74 -6.98 4.36 -11.29
N VAL A 75 -6.88 4.14 -12.60
CA VAL A 75 -5.90 4.83 -13.45
C VAL A 75 -6.57 5.12 -14.79
N GLN A 76 -6.92 6.37 -15.03
CA GLN A 76 -7.36 6.83 -16.33
C GLN A 76 -6.25 7.62 -16.99
N GLN A 77 -5.92 7.28 -18.22
CA GLN A 77 -4.81 7.86 -18.95
C GLN A 77 -5.26 8.43 -20.30
N GLN A 78 -4.78 9.62 -20.64
CA GLN A 78 -5.03 10.26 -21.92
C GLN A 78 -3.72 10.78 -22.52
N ILE A 79 -3.48 10.44 -23.80
CA ILE A 79 -2.36 10.99 -24.57
C ILE A 79 -2.91 12.02 -25.56
N ASN A 80 -2.43 13.25 -25.47
CA ASN A 80 -2.88 14.39 -26.28
C ASN A 80 -4.41 14.52 -26.25
N ALA A 81 -5.05 14.55 -27.42
CA ALA A 81 -6.50 14.65 -27.59
C ALA A 81 -7.16 13.28 -27.86
N ALA A 82 -6.45 12.16 -27.63
CA ALA A 82 -7.04 10.83 -27.77
C ALA A 82 -8.15 10.60 -26.73
N ALA A 83 -8.98 9.58 -26.93
CA ALA A 83 -9.91 9.16 -25.91
C ALA A 83 -9.16 8.65 -24.66
N PRO A 84 -9.62 8.95 -23.43
CA PRO A 84 -9.07 8.35 -22.23
C PRO A 84 -9.15 6.82 -22.27
N GLN A 85 -8.10 6.16 -21.78
CA GLN A 85 -8.01 4.73 -21.61
C GLN A 85 -7.95 4.37 -20.13
N ASP A 86 -8.57 3.25 -19.78
CA ASP A 86 -8.66 2.76 -18.43
C ASP A 86 -7.62 1.67 -18.17
N PHE A 87 -6.76 1.90 -17.18
CA PHE A 87 -5.73 0.99 -16.69
C PHE A 87 -5.94 0.67 -15.20
N SER A 88 -7.15 0.90 -14.70
CA SER A 88 -7.55 0.57 -13.33
C SER A 88 -7.36 -0.91 -13.05
N SER A 89 -7.07 -1.23 -11.80
CA SER A 89 -7.05 -2.61 -11.32
C SER A 89 -8.38 -2.95 -10.66
N PRO A 90 -8.89 -4.19 -10.82
CA PRO A 90 -10.09 -4.62 -10.12
C PRO A 90 -9.97 -4.43 -8.61
N GLU A 91 -11.11 -4.19 -7.96
CA GLU A 91 -11.21 -4.26 -6.50
C GLU A 91 -10.79 -5.66 -6.03
N LEU A 92 -10.07 -5.71 -4.91
CA LEU A 92 -9.65 -6.96 -4.29
C LEU A 92 -10.00 -6.94 -2.81
N THR A 93 -10.65 -7.99 -2.32
CA THR A 93 -10.84 -8.25 -0.89
C THR A 93 -10.01 -9.45 -0.48
N VAL A 94 -9.07 -9.23 0.44
CA VAL A 94 -8.12 -10.22 0.96
C VAL A 94 -8.45 -10.48 2.43
N PRO A 95 -9.00 -11.66 2.77
CA PRO A 95 -9.10 -12.07 4.16
C PRO A 95 -7.72 -12.36 4.72
N LEU A 96 -7.42 -11.79 5.89
CA LEU A 96 -6.15 -11.95 6.58
C LEU A 96 -6.38 -12.51 7.98
N THR A 97 -5.62 -13.54 8.33
CA THR A 97 -5.41 -13.93 9.72
C THR A 97 -4.01 -13.51 10.12
N ALA A 98 -3.88 -12.67 11.13
CA ALA A 98 -2.62 -12.13 11.61
C ALA A 98 -2.25 -12.70 12.98
N SER A 99 -0.95 -12.81 13.24
CA SER A 99 -0.36 -13.06 14.55
C SER A 99 0.95 -12.30 14.72
N ALA A 100 1.16 -11.65 15.86
CA ALA A 100 2.41 -10.96 16.16
C ALA A 100 3.33 -11.80 17.05
N SER A 101 4.63 -11.54 16.94
CA SER A 101 5.70 -12.14 17.74
C SER A 101 6.83 -11.14 17.93
N ASP A 102 7.39 -11.06 19.13
CA ASP A 102 8.59 -10.27 19.42
C ASP A 102 9.88 -10.97 18.93
N THR A 103 9.77 -12.18 18.38
CA THR A 103 10.89 -12.86 17.71
C THR A 103 10.97 -12.36 16.28
N VAL A 104 11.98 -11.53 16.02
CA VAL A 104 12.22 -10.91 14.71
C VAL A 104 13.44 -11.56 14.04
N PRO A 105 13.36 -11.95 12.76
CA PRO A 105 14.52 -12.40 11.98
C PRO A 105 15.66 -11.37 11.95
N ASP A 106 16.92 -11.83 11.94
CA ASP A 106 18.10 -10.94 11.98
C ASP A 106 18.11 -9.89 10.85
N GLU A 107 17.62 -10.26 9.66
CA GLU A 107 17.52 -9.37 8.50
C GLU A 107 16.61 -8.16 8.78
N ASP A 108 15.46 -8.39 9.43
CA ASP A 108 14.50 -7.36 9.79
C ASP A 108 14.96 -6.54 10.98
N ALA A 109 15.55 -7.20 11.99
CA ALA A 109 16.03 -6.55 13.20
C ALA A 109 17.08 -5.45 12.87
N SER A 110 17.85 -5.64 11.80
CA SER A 110 18.81 -4.66 11.30
C SER A 110 18.18 -3.32 10.85
N SER A 111 16.86 -3.31 10.57
CA SER A 111 16.08 -2.13 10.20
C SER A 111 15.38 -1.47 11.39
N GLY A 112 15.59 -1.98 12.61
CA GLY A 112 14.95 -1.47 13.83
C GLY A 112 13.61 -2.13 14.16
N ALA A 113 13.19 -3.15 13.42
CA ALA A 113 11.98 -3.91 13.74
C ALA A 113 12.13 -4.66 15.07
N THR A 114 11.07 -4.63 15.86
CA THR A 114 10.94 -5.27 17.18
C THR A 114 9.83 -6.30 17.21
N THR A 115 8.93 -6.28 16.23
CA THR A 115 7.82 -7.21 16.06
C THR A 115 7.81 -7.80 14.65
N SER A 116 7.59 -9.11 14.55
CA SER A 116 7.19 -9.80 13.32
C SER A 116 5.68 -10.04 13.36
N VAL A 117 4.96 -9.62 12.32
CA VAL A 117 3.54 -9.95 12.14
C VAL A 117 3.40 -10.93 10.99
N GLU A 118 3.05 -12.16 11.32
CA GLU A 118 2.74 -13.22 10.36
C GLU A 118 1.30 -13.08 9.88
N LEU A 119 1.09 -13.22 8.58
CA LEU A 119 -0.20 -13.13 7.90
C LEU A 119 -0.44 -14.42 7.12
N THR A 120 -1.60 -15.01 7.29
CA THR A 120 -2.14 -16.05 6.40
C THR A 120 -3.23 -15.44 5.54
N ILE A 121 -3.09 -15.56 4.22
CA ILE A 121 -4.05 -15.09 3.23
C ILE A 121 -5.13 -16.15 3.05
N GLY A 122 -6.39 -15.77 3.31
CA GLY A 122 -7.54 -16.62 3.04
C GLY A 122 -7.99 -16.56 1.58
N ALA A 123 -9.19 -17.09 1.32
CA ALA A 123 -9.81 -17.02 0.00
C ALA A 123 -10.11 -15.57 -0.43
N ALA A 124 -9.18 -14.98 -1.20
CA ALA A 124 -9.33 -13.63 -1.74
C ALA A 124 -10.41 -13.60 -2.83
N THR A 125 -11.10 -12.46 -2.95
CA THR A 125 -12.23 -12.29 -3.88
C THR A 125 -12.15 -10.97 -4.64
N SER A 126 -12.74 -10.93 -5.83
CA SER A 126 -12.89 -9.72 -6.65
C SER A 126 -14.28 -9.71 -7.29
N PRO A 127 -14.88 -8.55 -7.57
CA PRO A 127 -16.05 -8.48 -8.45
C PRO A 127 -15.69 -8.74 -9.92
N ASP A 128 -14.41 -8.69 -10.31
CA ASP A 128 -13.97 -9.03 -11.66
C ASP A 128 -13.88 -10.56 -11.83
N ALA A 129 -14.61 -11.10 -12.80
CA ALA A 129 -14.69 -12.54 -13.03
C ALA A 129 -13.35 -13.15 -13.47
N GLY A 130 -12.56 -12.41 -14.27
CA GLY A 130 -11.26 -12.88 -14.74
C GLY A 130 -10.25 -13.00 -13.60
N LEU A 131 -10.25 -12.05 -12.68
CA LEU A 131 -9.41 -12.11 -11.48
C LEU A 131 -9.91 -13.16 -10.47
N THR A 132 -11.22 -13.31 -10.31
CA THR A 132 -11.82 -14.24 -9.34
C THR A 132 -11.34 -15.68 -9.55
N ASP A 133 -11.32 -16.16 -10.79
CA ASP A 133 -10.88 -17.53 -11.09
C ASP A 133 -9.40 -17.74 -10.70
N ALA A 134 -8.56 -16.73 -10.94
CA ALA A 134 -7.13 -16.78 -10.62
C ALA A 134 -6.84 -16.74 -9.10
N LEU A 135 -7.69 -16.08 -8.32
CA LEU A 135 -7.51 -15.94 -6.86
C LEU A 135 -7.71 -17.25 -6.10
N SER A 136 -8.44 -18.22 -6.66
CA SER A 136 -8.78 -19.48 -5.99
C SER A 136 -7.55 -20.29 -5.54
N ALA A 137 -6.45 -20.23 -6.31
CA ALA A 137 -5.19 -20.92 -6.01
C ALA A 137 -4.23 -20.11 -5.11
N SER A 138 -4.66 -18.95 -4.60
CA SER A 138 -3.82 -18.10 -3.73
C SER A 138 -4.09 -18.28 -2.24
N GLU A 139 -5.15 -19.02 -1.86
CA GLU A 139 -5.46 -19.32 -0.46
C GLU A 139 -4.31 -20.10 0.19
N GLY A 140 -3.94 -19.71 1.41
CA GLY A 140 -2.81 -20.30 2.13
C GLY A 140 -1.47 -19.67 1.82
N SER A 141 -1.38 -18.71 0.88
CA SER A 141 -0.22 -17.82 0.77
C SER A 141 0.02 -17.12 2.11
N THR A 142 1.28 -16.83 2.42
CA THR A 142 1.65 -16.13 3.66
C THR A 142 2.36 -14.82 3.37
N ALA A 143 2.33 -13.92 4.34
CA ALA A 143 3.14 -12.73 4.33
C ALA A 143 3.64 -12.42 5.74
N ARG A 144 4.77 -11.70 5.84
CA ARG A 144 5.35 -11.25 7.10
C ARG A 144 5.63 -9.76 7.02
N LEU A 145 5.19 -9.03 8.03
CA LEU A 145 5.52 -7.62 8.22
C LEU A 145 6.53 -7.47 9.34
N ALA A 146 7.63 -6.77 9.08
CA ALA A 146 8.55 -6.31 10.11
C ALA A 146 8.09 -4.93 10.60
N ARG A 147 7.87 -4.78 11.91
CA ARG A 147 7.30 -3.58 12.52
C ARG A 147 8.11 -3.12 13.74
N THR A 148 8.20 -1.80 13.92
CA THR A 148 8.74 -1.14 15.12
C THR A 148 7.68 -1.03 16.23
N ASP A 149 8.08 -0.69 17.45
CA ASP A 149 7.14 -0.48 18.57
C ASP A 149 6.15 0.67 18.31
N SER A 150 6.56 1.67 17.53
CA SER A 150 5.75 2.82 17.14
C SER A 150 4.78 2.52 15.98
N GLY A 151 4.91 1.36 15.33
CA GLY A 151 4.02 0.93 14.25
C GLY A 151 4.57 1.11 12.83
N ALA A 152 5.74 1.74 12.66
CA ALA A 152 6.37 1.81 11.34
C ALA A 152 6.70 0.40 10.82
N ILE A 153 6.28 0.12 9.59
CA ILE A 153 6.63 -1.10 8.85
C ILE A 153 7.95 -0.88 8.12
N THR A 154 8.91 -1.80 8.27
CA THR A 154 10.24 -1.69 7.66
C THR A 154 10.47 -2.69 6.54
N ALA A 155 9.74 -3.81 6.53
CA ALA A 155 9.79 -4.82 5.48
C ALA A 155 8.45 -5.54 5.33
N LEU A 156 8.18 -6.00 4.12
CA LEU A 156 7.08 -6.90 3.77
C LEU A 156 7.65 -8.08 2.97
N HIS A 157 7.46 -9.28 3.48
CA HIS A 157 7.83 -10.53 2.82
C HIS A 157 6.57 -11.26 2.43
N ILE A 158 6.52 -11.81 1.22
CA ILE A 158 5.34 -12.51 0.70
C ILE A 158 5.80 -13.84 0.15
N THR A 159 5.21 -14.92 0.66
CA THR A 159 5.42 -16.28 0.17
C THR A 159 4.12 -16.77 -0.48
N PRO A 160 4.04 -16.78 -1.82
CA PRO A 160 2.87 -17.29 -2.53
C PRO A 160 2.67 -18.79 -2.28
N ALA A 161 1.42 -19.25 -2.33
CA ALA A 161 1.13 -20.68 -2.41
C ALA A 161 1.72 -21.30 -3.70
N ASP A 162 2.03 -22.59 -3.67
CA ASP A 162 2.71 -23.29 -4.77
C ASP A 162 1.95 -23.22 -6.10
N ASP A 163 0.62 -23.18 -6.03
CA ASP A 163 -0.30 -23.10 -7.15
C ASP A 163 -0.78 -21.67 -7.45
N ALA A 164 -0.30 -20.67 -6.71
CA ALA A 164 -0.69 -19.28 -6.91
C ALA A 164 -0.27 -18.80 -8.31
N LEU A 165 -1.25 -18.35 -9.08
CA LEU A 165 -1.03 -17.79 -10.41
C LEU A 165 -0.42 -16.39 -10.32
N ASP A 166 0.48 -16.07 -11.25
CA ASP A 166 1.19 -14.78 -11.26
C ASP A 166 0.26 -13.55 -11.22
N THR A 167 -0.88 -13.59 -11.90
CA THR A 167 -1.87 -12.50 -11.89
C THR A 167 -2.45 -12.26 -10.49
N ALA A 168 -2.82 -13.34 -9.80
CA ALA A 168 -3.40 -13.29 -8.46
C ALA A 168 -2.36 -12.88 -7.42
N ARG A 169 -1.15 -13.46 -7.52
CA ARG A 169 0.02 -13.06 -6.73
C ARG A 169 0.27 -11.56 -6.85
N ALA A 170 0.39 -11.05 -8.07
CA ALA A 170 0.65 -9.62 -8.31
C ALA A 170 -0.50 -8.72 -7.81
N ALA A 171 -1.74 -9.17 -7.82
CA ALA A 171 -2.87 -8.43 -7.24
C ALA A 171 -2.78 -8.37 -5.70
N ILE A 172 -2.49 -9.49 -5.05
CA ILE A 172 -2.32 -9.57 -3.59
C ILE A 172 -1.11 -8.76 -3.13
N GLU A 173 0.04 -8.89 -3.81
CA GLU A 173 1.25 -8.11 -3.51
C GLU A 173 1.00 -6.61 -3.53
N ARG A 174 0.29 -6.12 -4.56
CA ARG A 174 -0.08 -4.70 -4.65
C ARG A 174 -1.03 -4.28 -3.54
N SER A 175 -2.01 -5.12 -3.19
CA SER A 175 -2.95 -4.83 -2.09
C SER A 175 -2.23 -4.72 -0.74
N LEU A 176 -1.33 -5.66 -0.43
CA LEU A 176 -0.54 -5.63 0.79
C LEU A 176 0.43 -4.44 0.81
N ASN A 177 1.07 -4.14 -0.33
CA ASN A 177 1.95 -2.98 -0.45
C ASN A 177 1.20 -1.65 -0.24
N ALA A 178 -0.01 -1.51 -0.79
CA ALA A 178 -0.86 -0.35 -0.57
C ALA A 178 -1.21 -0.18 0.92
N ALA A 179 -1.50 -1.29 1.62
CA ALA A 179 -1.74 -1.26 3.06
C ALA A 179 -0.51 -0.82 3.86
N VAL A 180 0.69 -1.26 3.49
CA VAL A 180 1.94 -0.86 4.14
C VAL A 180 2.17 0.66 4.08
N TYR A 181 2.02 1.28 2.90
CA TYR A 181 2.19 2.73 2.74
C TYR A 181 1.06 3.57 3.38
N ARG A 182 0.05 2.90 3.94
CA ARG A 182 -1.07 3.49 4.69
C ARG A 182 -1.05 3.14 6.17
N SER A 183 -0.03 2.42 6.63
CA SER A 183 0.23 2.21 8.06
C SER A 183 0.58 3.54 8.74
N ILE A 184 0.35 3.59 10.05
CA ILE A 184 0.62 4.77 10.87
C ILE A 184 1.77 4.46 11.81
N ASP A 185 2.76 5.34 11.78
CA ASP A 185 3.85 5.43 12.74
C ASP A 185 3.45 6.46 13.82
N PHE A 186 3.37 6.01 15.06
CA PHE A 186 3.04 6.85 16.21
C PHE A 186 4.27 7.59 16.73
N PRO A 187 4.11 8.80 17.30
CA PRO A 187 5.24 9.53 17.86
C PRO A 187 5.73 8.90 19.18
N ASP A 188 7.04 8.95 19.42
CA ASP A 188 7.66 8.61 20.72
C ASP A 188 7.19 9.54 21.86
N ALA A 189 6.80 10.77 21.52
CA ALA A 189 6.34 11.75 22.49
C ALA A 189 4.92 11.41 22.98
N GLU A 190 4.65 11.76 24.24
CA GLU A 190 3.31 11.55 24.81
C GLU A 190 2.27 12.42 24.11
N VAL A 191 1.21 11.77 23.63
CA VAL A 191 0.09 12.41 22.95
C VAL A 191 -1.23 12.07 23.63
N GLY A 192 -2.20 12.99 23.52
CA GLY A 192 -3.56 12.77 23.99
C GLY A 192 -4.58 13.20 22.94
N VAL A 193 -5.87 13.10 23.26
CA VAL A 193 -6.94 13.38 22.30
C VAL A 193 -6.80 14.80 21.73
N GLY A 194 -6.95 14.91 20.41
CA GLY A 194 -6.72 16.12 19.63
C GLY A 194 -5.27 16.32 19.17
N ALA A 195 -4.35 15.40 19.52
CA ALA A 195 -2.98 15.47 19.04
C ALA A 195 -2.90 15.40 17.51
N VAL A 196 -1.93 16.10 16.95
CA VAL A 196 -1.63 16.14 15.52
C VAL A 196 -0.15 15.86 15.33
N TRP A 197 0.19 14.94 14.44
CA TRP A 197 1.57 14.67 14.03
C TRP A 197 1.64 14.42 12.53
N THR A 198 2.86 14.54 11.99
CA THR A 198 3.16 14.19 10.60
C THR A 198 4.04 12.96 10.54
N VAL A 199 3.79 12.11 9.55
CA VAL A 199 4.64 10.98 9.15
C VAL A 199 5.11 11.26 7.73
N ASP A 200 6.40 11.53 7.57
CA ASP A 200 7.06 11.77 6.29
C ASP A 200 7.76 10.49 5.81
N GLN A 201 7.54 10.09 4.56
CA GLN A 201 8.11 8.86 3.96
C GLN A 201 8.31 9.00 2.45
N GLN A 202 9.19 8.19 1.86
CA GLN A 202 9.37 8.15 0.40
C GLN A 202 8.57 7.00 -0.22
N VAL A 203 7.70 7.27 -1.19
CA VAL A 203 6.99 6.22 -1.92
C VAL A 203 7.70 5.97 -3.25
N LEU A 204 8.05 4.72 -3.52
CA LEU A 204 8.75 4.28 -4.72
C LEU A 204 7.75 3.61 -5.69
N SER A 205 7.19 4.39 -6.61
CA SER A 205 6.15 3.91 -7.54
C SER A 205 6.50 4.20 -9.01
N GLY A 206 7.76 4.03 -9.38
CA GLY A 206 8.32 4.39 -10.70
C GLY A 206 8.82 5.83 -10.80
N ILE A 207 8.32 6.71 -9.93
CA ILE A 207 8.90 8.02 -9.57
C ILE A 207 9.11 7.98 -8.05
N THR A 208 10.16 8.65 -7.55
CA THR A 208 10.31 8.88 -6.11
C THR A 208 9.40 10.01 -5.66
N LEU A 209 8.48 9.71 -4.75
CA LEU A 209 7.50 10.64 -4.21
C LEU A 209 7.79 10.89 -2.73
N ASN A 210 7.75 12.14 -2.30
CA ASN A 210 7.71 12.48 -0.89
C ASN A 210 6.24 12.48 -0.45
N GLN A 211 5.89 11.54 0.43
CA GLN A 211 4.57 11.46 1.05
C GLN A 211 4.64 12.07 2.45
N ARG A 212 3.72 12.98 2.73
CA ARG A 212 3.41 13.44 4.09
C ARG A 212 2.00 12.99 4.47
N THR A 213 1.92 12.26 5.57
CA THR A 213 0.67 11.87 6.20
C THR A 213 0.49 12.71 7.47
N THR A 214 -0.54 13.54 7.53
CA THR A 214 -0.95 14.24 8.77
C THR A 214 -1.99 13.39 9.47
N VAL A 215 -1.72 13.08 10.74
CA VAL A 215 -2.58 12.25 11.57
C VAL A 215 -3.13 13.08 12.71
N THR A 216 -4.42 12.95 12.99
CA THR A 216 -5.06 13.54 14.17
C THR A 216 -5.65 12.43 15.04
N LEU A 217 -5.28 12.39 16.32
CA LEU A 217 -5.87 11.46 17.29
C LEU A 217 -7.24 11.99 17.72
N ARG A 218 -8.30 11.44 17.12
CA ARG A 218 -9.68 11.89 17.34
C ARG A 218 -10.27 11.35 18.64
N ALA A 219 -9.94 10.11 18.99
CA ALA A 219 -10.36 9.47 20.24
C ALA A 219 -9.32 8.44 20.70
N LEU A 220 -9.24 8.23 22.01
CA LEU A 220 -8.38 7.22 22.64
C LEU A 220 -9.12 6.60 23.83
N ASP A 221 -9.58 5.36 23.65
CA ASP A 221 -10.32 4.58 24.66
C ASP A 221 -9.50 3.35 25.04
N GLY A 222 -8.75 3.43 26.14
CA GLY A 222 -7.72 2.43 26.43
C GLY A 222 -6.71 2.38 25.29
N ASP A 223 -6.47 1.20 24.74
CA ASP A 223 -5.54 0.96 23.61
C ASP A 223 -6.18 1.15 22.24
N ARG A 224 -7.46 1.53 22.18
CA ARG A 224 -8.14 1.81 20.92
C ARG A 224 -8.06 3.29 20.56
N ALA A 225 -7.34 3.59 19.47
CA ALA A 225 -7.22 4.90 18.88
C ALA A 225 -8.08 5.01 17.61
N THR A 226 -8.84 6.10 17.50
CA THR A 226 -9.49 6.51 16.24
C THR A 226 -8.73 7.69 15.67
N LEU A 227 -8.23 7.52 14.45
CA LEU A 227 -7.33 8.46 13.78
C LEU A 227 -8.01 9.08 12.57
N ASP A 228 -7.83 10.38 12.39
CA ASP A 228 -8.06 11.05 11.10
C ASP A 228 -6.75 11.14 10.35
N VAL A 229 -6.78 10.79 9.08
CA VAL A 229 -5.60 10.73 8.23
C VAL A 229 -5.80 11.66 7.04
N ALA A 230 -4.82 12.50 6.75
CA ALA A 230 -4.75 13.30 5.53
C ALA A 230 -3.39 13.07 4.85
N ILE A 231 -3.40 12.82 3.55
CA ILE A 231 -2.20 12.46 2.78
C ILE A 231 -1.97 13.51 1.71
N THR A 232 -0.71 13.88 1.53
CA THR A 232 -0.24 14.66 0.39
C THR A 232 1.01 14.00 -0.17
N GLN A 233 1.11 13.91 -1.50
CA GLN A 233 2.34 13.47 -2.16
C GLN A 233 2.86 14.55 -3.11
N THR A 234 4.18 14.65 -3.17
CA THR A 234 4.90 15.54 -4.08
C THR A 234 6.07 14.81 -4.71
N PRO A 235 6.31 14.94 -6.03
CA PRO A 235 7.49 14.37 -6.67
C PRO A 235 8.78 14.97 -6.08
N GLU A 236 9.81 14.14 -5.90
CA GLU A 236 11.14 14.61 -5.49
C GLU A 236 11.87 15.34 -6.63
N SER A 237 11.54 15.00 -7.88
CA SER A 237 12.10 15.57 -9.09
C SER A 237 10.99 16.09 -10.00
N SER A 238 11.27 17.13 -10.78
CA SER A 238 10.38 17.59 -11.86
C SER A 238 10.50 16.77 -13.14
N VAL A 239 11.32 15.71 -13.13
CA VAL A 239 11.57 14.81 -14.26
C VAL A 239 11.31 13.38 -13.84
N TRP A 240 10.54 12.65 -14.63
CA TRP A 240 10.35 11.22 -14.54
C TRP A 240 11.26 10.50 -15.55
N ASN A 241 12.17 9.68 -15.05
CA ASN A 241 12.93 8.74 -15.87
C ASN A 241 12.09 7.50 -16.14
N LEU A 242 11.74 7.26 -17.40
CA LEU A 242 10.97 6.09 -17.78
C LEU A 242 11.82 4.82 -17.62
N PRO A 243 11.20 3.68 -17.28
CA PRO A 243 11.90 2.40 -17.15
C PRO A 243 12.57 1.99 -18.47
N ASP A 244 13.53 1.05 -18.37
CA ASP A 244 14.23 0.45 -19.51
C ASP A 244 14.94 1.45 -20.46
N ASN A 245 15.32 2.61 -19.93
CA ASN A 245 15.91 3.73 -20.68
C ASN A 245 15.01 4.22 -21.83
N ALA A 246 13.68 4.13 -21.67
CA ALA A 246 12.71 4.60 -22.67
C ALA A 246 12.64 6.13 -22.82
N GLY A 247 13.45 6.89 -22.08
CA GLY A 247 13.54 8.35 -22.13
C GLY A 247 13.09 9.01 -20.83
N THR A 248 12.73 10.29 -20.92
CA THR A 248 12.30 11.10 -19.78
C THR A 248 11.06 11.89 -20.10
N LEU A 249 10.20 12.10 -19.11
CA LEU A 249 9.10 13.05 -19.18
C LEU A 249 9.29 14.14 -18.13
N ASN A 250 8.94 15.38 -18.48
CA ASN A 250 8.82 16.45 -17.48
C ASN A 250 7.49 16.31 -16.75
N ILE A 251 7.50 16.43 -15.43
CA ILE A 251 6.31 16.47 -14.59
C ILE A 251 5.80 17.92 -14.59
N ALA A 252 4.82 18.20 -15.45
CA ALA A 252 4.25 19.53 -15.61
C ALA A 252 3.32 19.92 -14.45
N SER A 253 2.54 18.95 -13.94
CA SER A 253 1.75 19.12 -12.71
C SER A 253 1.56 17.78 -12.01
N TYR A 254 1.55 17.80 -10.68
CA TYR A 254 1.29 16.62 -9.88
C TYR A 254 0.45 17.01 -8.67
N THR A 255 -0.80 16.53 -8.64
CA THR A 255 -1.69 16.66 -7.49
C THR A 255 -2.04 15.26 -7.02
N PHE A 256 -1.76 14.97 -5.76
CA PHE A 256 -2.19 13.73 -5.15
C PHE A 256 -2.45 13.96 -3.67
N THR A 257 -3.70 13.80 -3.28
CA THR A 257 -4.18 14.05 -1.92
C THR A 257 -5.10 12.93 -1.48
N GLY A 258 -5.14 12.65 -0.18
CA GLY A 258 -6.04 11.67 0.38
C GLY A 258 -6.55 12.05 1.75
N ALA A 259 -7.63 11.39 2.15
CA ALA A 259 -8.17 11.51 3.48
C ALA A 259 -8.87 10.22 3.90
N GLY A 260 -9.02 10.02 5.20
CA GLY A 260 -9.69 8.85 5.73
C GLY A 260 -9.69 8.81 7.25
N THR A 261 -10.17 7.68 7.75
CA THR A 261 -10.16 7.35 9.17
C THR A 261 -9.56 5.97 9.36
N LEU A 262 -8.79 5.77 10.42
CA LEU A 262 -8.24 4.47 10.79
C LEU A 262 -8.54 4.20 12.27
N ASP A 263 -9.08 3.01 12.56
CA ASP A 263 -9.23 2.52 13.92
C ASP A 263 -8.11 1.51 14.21
N VAL A 264 -7.29 1.82 15.21
CA VAL A 264 -6.16 1.01 15.64
C VAL A 264 -6.39 0.56 17.07
N ASP A 265 -6.14 -0.71 17.35
CA ASP A 265 -6.05 -1.26 18.70
C ASP A 265 -4.60 -1.64 18.91
N LEU A 266 -3.90 -0.97 19.82
CA LEU A 266 -2.46 -1.14 20.03
C LEU A 266 -2.11 -2.54 20.57
N SER A 267 -3.09 -3.32 21.04
CA SER A 267 -2.91 -4.72 21.43
C SER A 267 -2.94 -5.69 20.23
N ARG A 268 -3.25 -5.20 19.02
CA ARG A 268 -3.50 -6.03 17.84
C ARG A 268 -2.50 -5.78 16.71
N PRO A 269 -2.21 -6.80 15.87
CA PRO A 269 -1.23 -6.68 14.80
C PRO A 269 -1.62 -5.74 13.64
N LEU A 270 -2.91 -5.63 13.33
CA LEU A 270 -3.44 -4.87 12.19
C LEU A 270 -4.53 -3.88 12.63
N PRO A 271 -4.84 -2.86 11.81
CA PRO A 271 -6.00 -2.00 12.06
C PRO A 271 -7.29 -2.82 12.22
N VAL A 272 -8.16 -2.39 13.13
CA VAL A 272 -9.45 -3.08 13.40
C VAL A 272 -10.59 -2.55 12.55
N GLY A 273 -10.37 -1.41 11.87
CA GLY A 273 -11.38 -0.79 11.03
C GLY A 273 -10.87 0.48 10.37
N GLY A 274 -11.69 1.01 9.46
CA GLY A 274 -11.46 2.29 8.82
C GLY A 274 -11.19 2.20 7.33
N SER A 275 -11.09 3.36 6.69
CA SER A 275 -10.90 3.49 5.26
C SER A 275 -10.12 4.75 4.96
N ILE A 276 -9.20 4.67 3.99
CA ILE A 276 -8.46 5.81 3.48
C ILE A 276 -8.54 5.78 1.97
N THR A 277 -8.89 6.92 1.36
CA THR A 277 -8.91 7.11 -0.09
C THR A 277 -7.93 8.22 -0.46
N ALA A 278 -7.18 8.07 -1.55
CA ALA A 278 -6.39 9.14 -2.13
C ALA A 278 -6.46 9.12 -3.64
N GLY A 279 -6.03 10.21 -4.26
CA GLY A 279 -5.94 10.33 -5.70
C GLY A 279 -5.64 11.74 -6.15
N GLY A 280 -5.63 11.93 -7.47
CA GLY A 280 -5.53 13.23 -8.08
C GLY A 280 -5.11 13.17 -9.54
N GLU A 281 -4.67 14.31 -10.05
CA GLU A 281 -4.34 14.51 -11.46
C GLU A 281 -2.84 14.74 -11.65
N GLN A 282 -2.31 14.11 -12.68
CA GLN A 282 -0.91 14.17 -13.06
C GLN A 282 -0.80 14.56 -14.54
N MET A 283 0.16 15.42 -14.86
CA MET A 283 0.44 15.82 -16.22
C MET A 283 1.93 15.72 -16.49
N TYR A 284 2.26 15.03 -17.56
CA TYR A 284 3.61 14.84 -18.03
C TYR A 284 3.74 15.34 -19.47
N THR A 285 4.89 15.92 -19.80
CA THR A 285 5.20 16.42 -21.14
C THR A 285 6.51 15.84 -21.62
N ASP A 286 6.54 15.38 -22.86
CA ASP A 286 7.76 14.96 -23.53
C ASP A 286 8.63 16.20 -23.83
N PRO A 287 9.91 16.25 -23.40
CA PRO A 287 10.80 17.38 -23.71
C PRO A 287 11.13 17.52 -25.20
N ASP A 288 11.05 16.44 -25.97
CA ASP A 288 11.48 16.40 -27.37
C ASP A 288 10.31 16.48 -28.37
N SER A 289 9.06 16.55 -27.86
CA SER A 289 7.86 16.63 -28.69
C SER A 289 6.76 17.49 -28.07
N THR A 290 5.61 17.60 -28.74
CA THR A 290 4.41 18.25 -28.19
C THR A 290 3.51 17.27 -27.45
N THR A 291 3.99 16.06 -27.14
CA THR A 291 3.19 15.01 -26.52
C THR A 291 2.93 15.32 -25.05
N VAL A 292 1.66 15.24 -24.67
CA VAL A 292 1.19 15.43 -23.30
C VAL A 292 0.48 14.15 -22.84
N LEU A 293 0.89 13.66 -21.68
CA LEU A 293 0.26 12.56 -20.97
C LEU A 293 -0.49 13.13 -19.76
N ARG A 294 -1.79 12.85 -19.66
CA ARG A 294 -2.62 13.18 -18.49
C ARG A 294 -3.06 11.89 -17.83
N GLN A 295 -2.96 11.84 -16.50
CA GLN A 295 -3.44 10.72 -15.72
C GLN A 295 -4.32 11.22 -14.58
N THR A 296 -5.46 10.58 -14.39
CA THR A 296 -6.26 10.68 -13.17
C THR A 296 -6.11 9.37 -12.45
N VAL A 297 -5.54 9.42 -11.25
CA VAL A 297 -5.26 8.25 -10.43
C VAL A 297 -6.03 8.31 -9.12
N GLY A 298 -6.35 7.16 -8.56
CA GLY A 298 -6.91 7.06 -7.22
C GLY A 298 -6.78 5.66 -6.66
N ASP A 299 -6.75 5.56 -5.35
CA ASP A 299 -6.72 4.30 -4.62
C ASP A 299 -7.52 4.41 -3.33
N SER A 300 -7.98 3.27 -2.85
CA SER A 300 -8.54 3.16 -1.51
C SER A 300 -8.06 1.90 -0.82
N ILE A 301 -7.98 1.99 0.50
CA ILE A 301 -7.84 0.84 1.40
C ILE A 301 -8.98 0.88 2.41
N THR A 302 -9.49 -0.29 2.78
CA THR A 302 -10.50 -0.45 3.83
C THR A 302 -10.19 -1.67 4.66
N TRP A 303 -10.23 -1.51 5.98
CA TRP A 303 -10.10 -2.60 6.95
C TRP A 303 -11.47 -2.88 7.56
N THR A 304 -11.85 -4.14 7.61
CA THR A 304 -13.09 -4.59 8.24
C THR A 304 -12.80 -5.75 9.20
N ALA A 305 -13.19 -5.62 10.46
CA ALA A 305 -13.11 -6.73 11.41
C ALA A 305 -13.98 -7.91 10.96
N ARG A 306 -13.49 -9.13 11.18
CA ARG A 306 -14.18 -10.37 10.82
C ARG A 306 -14.52 -11.23 12.03
#